data_AF-A0A842N327-F1
#
_entry.id   AF-A0A842N327-F1
#
_cell.length_a   1.000
_cell.length_b   1.000
_cell.length_c   1.000
_cell.angle_alpha   90.00
_cell.angle_beta   90.00
_cell.angle_gamma   90.00
#
_symmetry.space_group_name_H-M   'P 1'
#
loop_
_entity.id
_entity.type
_entity.pdbx_description
1 polymer ?
#
loop_
_entity_poly.entity_id
_entity_poly.type
_entity_poly.pdbx_seq_one_letter_code
_entity_poly.pdbx_strand_id
1 'polypeptide(L)' 'MKIICVHCGKSFEGKNTKFCSQGCRDSYIVAIDKRTREAVKDDPSHTTQMS' A
#
# COMPACT_ATOMS: atom_id res chain seq x y z
N MET A 1 22.85 6.35 4.64
CA MET A 1 22.33 5.78 3.38
C MET A 1 21.06 6.55 3.07
N LYS A 2 20.98 7.18 1.89
CA LYS A 2 19.75 7.85 1.44
C LYS A 2 18.84 6.82 0.80
N ILE A 3 17.59 6.78 1.23
CA ILE A 3 16.56 5.86 0.73
C ILE A 3 15.41 6.67 0.14
N ILE A 4 14.72 6.11 -0.84
CA ILE A 4 13.61 6.77 -1.52
C ILE A 4 12.30 6.30 -0.91
N CYS A 5 11.42 7.26 -0.56
CA CYS A 5 10.09 6.94 -0.05
C CYS A 5 9.23 6.34 -1.16
N VAL A 6 8.65 5.17 -0.92
CA VAL A 6 7.79 4.48 -1.91
C VAL A 6 6.49 5.25 -2.19
N HIS A 7 6.02 6.03 -1.20
CA HIS A 7 4.78 6.79 -1.35
C HIS A 7 4.97 8.13 -2.09
N CYS A 8 5.98 8.92 -1.70
CA CYS A 8 6.14 10.29 -2.21
C CYS A 8 7.37 10.51 -3.10
N GLY A 9 8.21 9.48 -3.30
CA GLY A 9 9.40 9.54 -4.16
C GLY A 9 10.54 10.39 -3.62
N LYS A 10 10.43 11.00 -2.43
CA LYS A 10 11.47 11.84 -1.86
C LYS A 10 12.60 11.01 -1.26
N SER A 11 13.83 11.47 -1.45
CA SER A 11 14.99 10.93 -0.74
C SER A 11 14.99 11.40 0.71
N PHE A 12 15.18 10.49 1.64
CA PHE A 12 15.25 10.78 3.07
C PHE A 12 16.31 9.92 3.75
N GLU A 13 16.69 10.32 4.96
CA GLU A 13 17.60 9.54 5.79
C GLU A 13 16.80 8.60 6.68
N GLY A 14 17.09 7.31 6.55
CA GLY A 14 16.46 6.31 7.38
C GLY A 14 17.20 4.98 7.30
N LYS A 15 16.93 4.11 8.27
CA LYS A 15 17.50 2.77 8.34
C LYS A 15 16.36 1.77 8.28
N ASN A 16 16.40 0.89 7.27
CA ASN A 16 15.46 -0.22 7.12
C ASN A 16 13.96 0.18 7.07
N THR A 17 13.66 1.39 6.58
CA THR A 17 12.28 1.88 6.36
C THR A 17 12.06 2.16 4.88
N LYS A 18 10.80 2.04 4.43
CA LYS A 18 10.36 2.34 3.05
C LYS A 18 9.67 3.70 2.92
N PHE A 19 9.41 4.37 4.04
CA PHE A 19 8.62 5.60 4.09
C PHE A 19 9.36 6.69 4.88
N CYS A 20 9.30 7.92 4.36
CA CYS A 20 9.93 9.08 5.01
C CYS A 20 9.18 9.57 6.25
N SER A 21 7.92 9.16 6.42
CA SER A 21 7.09 9.52 7.56
C SER A 21 5.98 8.50 7.78
N GLN A 22 5.38 8.52 8.97
CA GLN A 22 4.22 7.69 9.28
C GLN A 22 3.04 8.01 8.35
N GLY A 23 2.76 9.29 8.08
CA GLY A 23 1.70 9.67 7.15
C GLY A 23 1.88 9.12 5.72
N CYS A 24 3.11 9.00 5.23
CA CYS A 24 3.39 8.34 3.95
C CYS A 24 3.09 6.84 3.99
N ARG A 25 3.33 6.19 5.13
CA ARG A 25 3.00 4.78 5.33
C ARG A 25 1.49 4.58 5.36
N ASP A 26 0.76 5.37 6.14
CA ASP A 26 -0.70 5.25 6.27
C ASP A 26 -1.40 5.52 4.93
N SER A 27 -1.00 6.59 4.24
CA SER A 27 -1.55 6.92 2.91
C SER A 27 -1.29 5.82 1.88
N TYR A 28 -0.13 5.17 1.95
CA TYR A 28 0.18 4.04 1.08
C TYR A 28 -0.67 2.80 1.41
N ILE A 29 -0.89 2.50 2.69
CA ILE A 29 -1.75 1.40 3.13
C ILE A 29 -3.20 1.63 2.66
N VAL A 30 -3.74 2.83 2.87
CA VAL A 30 -5.10 3.20 2.42
C VAL A 30 -5.22 3.09 0.90
N ALA A 31 -4.20 3.51 0.15
CA ALA A 31 -4.21 3.41 -1.31
C ALA A 31 -4.11 1.97 -1.84
N ILE A 32 -3.49 1.05 -1.08
CA ILE A 32 -3.50 -0.39 -1.40
C ILE A 32 -4.86 -0.98 -1.06
N ASP A 33 -5.38 -0.73 0.14
CA ASP A 33 -6.68 -1.25 0.60
C ASP A 33 -7.80 -0.88 -0.38
N LYS A 34 -7.84 0.39 -0.80
CA LYS A 34 -8.78 0.87 -1.80
C LYS A 34 -8.68 0.06 -3.10
N ARG A 35 -7.47 -0.14 -3.62
CA ARG A 35 -7.24 -0.90 -4.86
C ARG A 35 -7.65 -2.37 -4.71
N THR A 36 -7.33 -2.99 -3.59
CA THR A 36 -7.74 -4.38 -3.29
C THR A 36 -9.26 -4.48 -3.28
N ARG A 37 -9.95 -3.57 -2.59
CA ARG A 37 -11.41 -3.54 -2.53
C ARG A 37 -12.04 -3.29 -3.90
N GLU A 38 -11.45 -2.42 -4.71
CA GLU A 38 -11.91 -2.17 -6.08
C GLU A 38 -11.73 -3.40 -6.98
N ALA A 39 -10.58 -4.08 -6.89
CA ALA A 39 -10.32 -5.30 -7.66
C ALA A 39 -11.29 -6.45 -7.27
N VAL A 40 -11.61 -6.60 -5.99
CA VAL A 40 -12.55 -7.64 -5.52
C VAL A 40 -14.00 -7.36 -5.93
N LYS A 41 -14.38 -6.10 -6.18
CA LYS A 41 -15.75 -5.76 -6.61
C LYS A 41 -16.08 -6.25 -8.02
N ASP A 42 -15.08 -6.38 -8.88
CA ASP A 42 -15.27 -6.74 -10.30
C ASP A 42 -15.13 -8.25 -10.57
N ASP A 43 -14.74 -9.03 -9.57
CA ASP A 43 -14.60 -10.48 -9.69
C ASP A 43 -15.68 -11.22 -8.85
N PRO A 44 -16.81 -11.62 -9.46
CA PRO A 44 -17.86 -12.37 -8.77
C PRO A 44 -17.46 -13.80 -8.38
N SER A 45 -16.24 -14.27 -8.69
CA SER A 45 -15.84 -15.67 -8.47
C SER A 45 -15.28 -15.94 -7.07
N HIS A 46 -14.96 -14.91 -6.28
CA HIS A 46 -14.31 -15.08 -4.97
C HIS A 46 -15.24 -15.44 -3.79
N THR A 47 -16.54 -15.64 -4.02
CA THR A 47 -17.48 -16.18 -3.02
C THR A 47 -18.10 -17.49 -3.49
N THR A 48 -17.30 -18.48 -3.90
CA THR A 48 -17.82 -19.85 -3.92
C THR A 48 -17.66 -20.42 -2.51
N GLN A 49 -18.72 -20.29 -1.71
CA GLN A 49 -18.92 -21.08 -0.51
C GLN A 49 -18.89 -22.55 -0.94
N MET A 50 -17.84 -23.27 -0.55
CA MET A 50 -17.74 -24.70 -0.83
C MET A 50 -18.83 -25.39 -0.01
N SER A 51 -19.74 -26.07 -0.72
CA SER A 51 -20.90 -26.78 -0.15
C SER A 51 -20.48 -27.90 0.78
#